data_AF-A0A830CLV9-F1
#
_entry.id   AF-A0A830CLV9-F1
#
_cell.length_a   1.000
_cell.length_b   1.000
_cell.length_c   1.000
_cell.angle_alpha   90.00
_cell.angle_beta   90.00
_cell.angle_gamma   90.00
#
_symmetry.space_group_name_H-M   'P 1'
#
loop_
_entity.id
_entity.type
_entity.pdbx_description
1 polymer ?
#
loop_
_entity_poly.entity_id
_entity_poly.type
_entity_poly.pdbx_seq_one_letter_code
_entity_poly.pdbx_strand_id
1 'polypeptide(L)'
;EIVKKNNSFLVKQFRNGTASVKFSKEPNNLCNNAYYMYIGLANKKTVTIQPGKEQSVLFDTTKTKKPNKPASLFNKSQMKKEFHRMAKAVSNQV
;
A
#
# COMPACT_ATOMS: atom_id res chain seq x y z
N GLU A 1 18.01 2.96 2.84
CA GLU A 1 18.56 1.58 2.87
C GLU A 1 18.10 0.74 4.07
N ILE A 2 17.84 1.35 5.24
CA ILE A 2 17.52 0.69 6.52
C ILE A 2 16.37 -0.35 6.45
N VAL A 3 15.26 -0.03 5.79
CA VAL A 3 14.04 -0.87 5.75
C VAL A 3 14.14 -2.13 4.86
N LYS A 4 15.27 -2.38 4.18
CA LYS A 4 15.39 -3.52 3.26
C LYS A 4 15.60 -4.86 3.98
N LYS A 5 16.35 -4.86 5.07
CA LYS A 5 16.69 -6.07 5.85
C LYS A 5 16.08 -6.06 7.26
N ASN A 6 15.89 -4.87 7.84
CA ASN A 6 15.44 -4.67 9.21
C ASN A 6 14.03 -4.10 9.25
N ASN A 7 13.09 -4.79 8.61
CA ASN A 7 11.68 -4.39 8.57
C ASN A 7 10.82 -5.45 9.26
N SER A 8 10.06 -5.03 10.27
CA SER A 8 9.16 -5.90 11.03
C SER A 8 8.00 -6.46 10.20
N PHE A 9 7.67 -5.81 9.09
CA PHE A 9 6.61 -6.25 8.17
C PHE A 9 7.09 -7.29 7.16
N LEU A 10 8.39 -7.58 7.08
CA LEU A 10 8.96 -8.55 6.14
C LEU A 10 8.66 -9.97 6.60
N VAL A 11 7.96 -10.73 5.76
CA VAL A 11 7.69 -12.14 5.97
C VAL A 11 8.41 -12.95 4.92
N LYS A 12 9.37 -13.77 5.36
CA LYS A 12 10.07 -14.72 4.50
C LYS A 12 9.38 -16.07 4.65
N GLN A 13 8.74 -16.53 3.59
CA GLN A 13 8.19 -17.88 3.56
C GLN A 13 9.18 -18.77 2.81
N PHE A 14 9.66 -19.78 3.51
CA PHE A 14 10.44 -20.86 2.93
C PHE A 14 9.47 -21.99 2.64
N ARG A 15 9.19 -22.23 1.36
CA ARG A 15 8.59 -23.51 0.94
C ARG A 15 9.67 -24.60 0.99
N ASN A 16 9.29 -25.86 0.82
CA ASN A 16 10.22 -27.00 0.75
C ASN A 16 11.23 -26.81 -0.42
N GLY A 17 12.32 -26.07 -0.21
CA GLY A 17 13.33 -25.75 -1.21
C GLY A 17 14.09 -24.43 -0.98
N THR A 18 14.92 -24.05 -1.95
CA THR A 18 15.87 -22.91 -1.90
C THR A 18 15.26 -21.55 -2.25
N ALA A 19 14.05 -21.52 -2.80
CA ALA A 19 13.38 -20.30 -3.22
C ALA A 19 12.62 -19.66 -2.03
N SER A 20 13.18 -18.58 -1.48
CA SER A 20 12.51 -17.78 -0.44
C SER A 20 11.68 -16.66 -1.08
N VAL A 21 10.35 -16.74 -0.93
CA VAL A 21 9.47 -15.64 -1.34
C VAL A 21 9.40 -14.62 -0.20
N LYS A 22 9.53 -13.34 -0.55
CA LYS A 22 9.56 -12.22 0.40
C LYS A 22 8.28 -11.40 0.29
N PHE A 23 7.39 -11.59 1.23
CA PHE A 23 6.16 -10.80 1.35
C PHE A 23 6.36 -9.64 2.32
N SER A 24 5.54 -8.61 2.16
CA SER A 24 5.43 -7.51 3.10
C SER A 24 3.99 -7.43 3.60
N LYS A 25 3.81 -7.38 4.93
CA LYS A 25 2.52 -7.13 5.60
C LYS A 25 2.27 -5.65 5.87
N GLU A 26 3.01 -4.78 5.19
CA GLU A 26 2.90 -3.35 5.39
C GLU A 26 1.52 -2.85 4.93
N PRO A 27 0.81 -2.04 5.74
CA PRO A 27 -0.55 -1.60 5.42
C PRO A 27 -0.63 -0.72 4.17
N ASN A 28 0.49 -0.11 3.75
CA ASN A 28 0.55 0.79 2.60
C ASN A 28 1.26 0.17 1.38
N ASN A 29 0.87 -1.05 1.02
CA ASN A 29 1.45 -1.79 -0.10
C ASN A 29 0.33 -2.39 -0.98
N LEU A 30 0.36 -2.12 -2.28
CA LEU A 30 -0.66 -2.62 -3.23
C LEU A 30 -0.58 -4.12 -3.48
N CYS A 31 0.63 -4.68 -3.48
CA CYS A 31 0.89 -6.04 -3.96
C CYS A 31 1.43 -6.98 -2.87
N ASN A 32 1.53 -6.51 -1.62
CA ASN A 32 2.14 -7.23 -0.49
C ASN A 32 3.55 -7.79 -0.80
N ASN A 33 4.26 -7.14 -1.72
CA ASN A 33 5.60 -7.56 -2.15
C ASN A 33 6.67 -6.71 -1.46
N ALA A 34 7.76 -7.35 -1.03
CA ALA A 34 8.87 -6.67 -0.35
C ALA A 34 9.89 -6.02 -1.31
N TYR A 35 9.42 -5.44 -2.42
CA TYR A 35 10.26 -4.66 -3.34
C TYR A 35 10.14 -3.16 -3.06
N TYR A 36 11.21 -2.42 -3.36
CA TYR A 36 11.27 -0.97 -3.14
C TYR A 36 10.09 -0.22 -3.76
N MET A 37 9.63 -0.63 -4.94
CA MET A 37 8.51 0.01 -5.66
C MET A 37 7.18 -0.04 -4.89
N TYR A 38 7.00 -1.00 -3.97
CA TYR A 38 5.74 -1.22 -3.28
C TYR A 38 5.78 -0.86 -1.78
N ILE A 39 6.95 -0.50 -1.24
CA ILE A 39 7.11 -0.15 0.18
C ILE A 39 6.59 1.27 0.40
N GLY A 40 5.63 1.43 1.30
CA GLY A 40 4.98 2.71 1.56
C GLY A 40 5.80 3.64 2.45
N LEU A 41 6.54 3.08 3.41
CA LEU A 41 7.37 3.84 4.35
C LEU A 41 8.60 4.47 3.71
N ALA A 42 9.11 3.89 2.62
CA ALA A 42 10.30 4.38 1.94
C ALA A 42 9.98 5.44 0.88
N ASN A 43 8.78 5.38 0.30
CA ASN A 43 8.39 6.22 -0.83
C ASN A 43 7.60 7.44 -0.38
N LYS A 44 7.90 8.61 -0.97
CA LYS A 44 7.17 9.86 -0.68
C LYS A 44 5.74 9.88 -1.24
N LYS A 45 5.50 9.10 -2.29
CA LYS A 45 4.23 8.95 -2.98
C LYS A 45 3.88 7.47 -3.00
N THR A 46 2.68 7.16 -2.52
CA THR A 46 2.18 5.81 -2.37
C THR A 46 0.68 5.83 -2.62
N VAL A 47 0.19 4.74 -3.17
CA VAL A 47 -1.22 4.51 -3.46
C VAL A 47 -1.60 3.19 -2.83
N THR A 48 -2.76 3.11 -2.21
CA THR A 48 -3.22 1.88 -1.53
C THR A 48 -4.71 1.73 -1.70
N ILE A 49 -5.17 0.49 -1.86
CA ILE A 49 -6.58 0.15 -1.98
C ILE A 49 -6.89 -0.84 -0.88
N GLN A 50 -7.82 -0.48 0.00
CA GLN A 50 -8.25 -1.30 1.13
C GLN A 50 -9.76 -1.55 1.06
N PRO A 51 -10.25 -2.70 1.56
CA PRO A 51 -11.67 -2.90 1.74
C PRO A 51 -12.21 -1.92 2.79
N GLY A 52 -13.29 -1.22 2.47
CA GLY A 52 -14.01 -0.33 3.38
C GLY A 52 -15.17 -1.03 4.09
N LYS A 53 -15.85 -0.29 4.98
CA LYS A 53 -17.08 -0.77 5.61
C LYS A 53 -18.23 -0.76 4.60
N GLU A 54 -19.17 -1.71 4.70
CA GLU A 54 -20.39 -1.76 3.89
C GLU A 54 -20.14 -1.73 2.36
N GLN A 55 -19.53 -2.80 1.83
CA GLN A 55 -19.32 -3.01 0.38
C GLN A 55 -18.69 -1.80 -0.33
N SER A 56 -17.76 -1.13 0.35
CA SER A 56 -17.06 0.05 -0.18
C SER A 56 -15.57 -0.20 -0.32
N VAL A 57 -14.92 0.61 -1.14
CA VAL A 57 -13.46 0.57 -1.33
C VAL A 57 -12.86 1.84 -0.76
N LEU A 58 -11.85 1.71 0.11
CA LEU A 58 -11.03 2.80 0.60
C LEU A 58 -9.83 2.98 -0.33
N PHE A 59 -9.68 4.18 -0.86
CA PHE A 59 -8.54 4.58 -1.66
C PHE A 59 -7.73 5.61 -0.87
N ASP A 60 -6.50 5.25 -0.53
CA ASP A 60 -5.61 6.13 0.22
C ASP A 60 -4.38 6.50 -0.60
N THR A 61 -4.02 7.79 -0.53
CA THR A 61 -2.79 8.34 -1.12
C THR A 61 -2.00 9.11 -0.07
N THR A 62 -0.69 9.21 -0.24
CA THR A 62 0.18 9.99 0.65
C THR A 62 0.32 11.44 0.20
N LYS A 63 0.21 12.38 1.15
CA LYS A 63 0.37 13.82 0.92
C LYS A 63 1.85 14.18 0.92
N THR A 64 2.37 14.55 -0.23
CA THR A 64 3.78 14.97 -0.40
C THR A 64 4.17 16.20 0.42
N LYS A 65 3.21 17.09 0.72
CA LYS A 65 3.42 18.31 1.52
C LYS A 65 3.48 18.06 3.04
N LYS A 66 3.18 16.86 3.52
CA LYS A 66 3.11 16.53 4.95
C LYS A 66 3.94 15.28 5.34
N PRO A 67 5.20 15.14 4.90
CA PRO A 67 5.98 13.90 5.05
C PRO A 67 6.23 13.50 6.51
N ASN A 68 6.44 14.47 7.39
CA ASN A 68 6.79 14.23 8.80
C ASN A 68 5.56 14.29 9.74
N LYS A 69 4.34 14.26 9.20
CA LYS A 69 3.10 14.39 9.98
C LYS A 69 2.23 13.14 9.81
N PRO A 70 2.57 12.01 10.46
CA PRO A 70 1.93 10.71 10.22
C PRO A 70 0.41 10.75 10.39
N ALA A 71 -0.10 11.48 11.41
CA ALA A 71 -1.52 11.61 11.67
C ALA A 71 -2.33 12.25 10.52
N SER A 72 -1.68 13.07 9.69
CA SER A 72 -2.35 13.81 8.59
C SER A 72 -1.76 13.49 7.21
N LEU A 73 -0.88 12.49 7.14
CA LEU A 73 -0.12 12.11 5.96
C LEU A 73 -1.03 11.53 4.87
N PHE A 74 -2.04 10.75 5.26
CA PHE A 74 -2.93 10.08 4.33
C PHE A 74 -4.07 10.99 3.86
N ASN A 75 -4.41 10.88 2.59
CA ASN A 75 -5.67 11.34 2.03
C ASN A 75 -6.52 10.11 1.75
N LYS A 76 -7.60 9.94 2.52
CA LYS A 76 -8.48 8.76 2.44
C LYS A 76 -9.77 9.13 1.72
N SER A 77 -10.13 8.38 0.69
CA SER A 77 -11.42 8.53 0.02
C SER A 77 -12.18 7.20 0.06
N GLN A 78 -13.45 7.26 0.46
CA GLN A 78 -14.32 6.10 0.44
C GLN A 78 -15.15 6.12 -0.84
N MET A 79 -15.05 5.06 -1.64
CA MET A 79 -15.78 4.89 -2.88
C MET A 79 -16.90 3.86 -2.70
N LYS A 80 -18.14 4.32 -2.91
CA LYS A 80 -19.38 3.52 -2.90
C LYS A 80 -20.06 3.58 -4.27
N LYS A 81 -19.32 3.30 -5.35
CA LYS A 81 -19.84 3.35 -6.73
C LYS A 81 -19.80 1.96 -7.35
N GLU A 82 -20.48 1.80 -8.48
CA GLU A 82 -20.32 0.63 -9.35
C GLU A 82 -18.84 0.35 -9.68
N PHE A 83 -18.46 -0.92 -9.70
CA PHE A 83 -17.07 -1.36 -9.83
C PHE A 83 -16.33 -0.73 -11.03
N HIS A 84 -16.99 -0.67 -12.20
CA HIS A 84 -16.42 -0.08 -13.40
C HIS A 84 -16.13 1.43 -13.26
N ARG A 85 -17.00 2.16 -12.56
CA ARG A 85 -16.81 3.59 -12.29
C ARG A 85 -15.72 3.83 -11.27
N MET A 86 -15.58 2.94 -10.29
CA MET A 86 -14.49 2.99 -9.30
C MET A 86 -13.13 2.76 -9.97
N ALA A 87 -13.01 1.72 -10.80
CA ALA A 87 -11.76 1.42 -11.51
C ALA A 87 -11.31 2.61 -12.39
N LYS A 88 -12.25 3.22 -13.12
CA LYS A 88 -11.97 4.41 -13.93
C LYS A 88 -11.55 5.62 -13.08
N ALA A 89 -12.19 5.83 -11.93
CA ALA A 89 -11.83 6.93 -11.03
C ALA A 89 -10.41 6.77 -10.46
N VAL A 90 -10.03 5.55 -10.09
CA VAL A 90 -8.67 5.25 -9.61
C VAL A 90 -7.65 5.49 -10.72
N SER A 91 -7.90 4.98 -11.92
CA SER A 91 -6.98 5.15 -13.05
C SER A 91 -6.76 6.60 -13.47
N ASN A 92 -7.72 7.49 -13.22
CA ASN A 92 -7.60 8.91 -13.54
C ASN A 92 -6.85 9.70 -12.45
N GLN A 93 -6.75 9.17 -11.23
CA GLN A 93 -6.08 9.83 -10.10
C GLN A 93 -4.60 9.49 -9.99
N VAL A 94 -4.18 8.38 -10.61
CA VAL A 94 -2.80 7.88 -10.64
C VAL A 94 -2.13 8.33 -11.93
#